data_AF-A0A942BTL5-F1
#
_entry.id   AF-A0A942BTL5-F1
#
_cell.length_a   1.000
_cell.length_b   1.000
_cell.length_c   1.000
_cell.angle_alpha   90.00
_cell.angle_beta   90.00
_cell.angle_gamma   90.00
#
_symmetry.space_group_name_H-M   'P 1'
#
loop_
_entity.id
_entity.type
_entity.pdbx_description
1 polymer ?
#
loop_
_entity_poly.entity_id
_entity_poly.type
_entity_poly.pdbx_seq_one_letter_code
_entity_poly.pdbx_strand_id
1 'polypeptide(L)'
;MKSKISEHISNVFSERELEETSTVRNFRTVATNGKTYDLLYYNLDAIIAVGYRLNSARATKFRIWATNTLKEYIIKGFDLEEELLGKSKELAGIPLASGKAA
;
A
#
# COMPACT_ATOMS: atom_id res chain seq x y z
N MET A 1 21.32 -18.25 -2.03
CA MET A 1 21.28 -16.81 -1.65
C MET A 1 19.95 -16.55 -0.97
N LYS A 2 19.85 -16.73 0.36
CA LYS A 2 18.69 -16.22 1.10
C LYS A 2 18.75 -14.70 1.01
N SER A 3 17.79 -14.10 0.32
CA SER A 3 17.72 -12.67 0.06
C SER A 3 17.71 -11.90 1.39
N LYS A 4 18.53 -10.85 1.54
CA LYS A 4 18.50 -9.96 2.73
C LYS A 4 17.09 -9.50 3.08
N ILE A 5 16.20 -9.38 2.08
CA ILE A 5 14.80 -9.00 2.29
C ILE A 5 14.05 -10.05 3.10
N SER A 6 14.27 -11.35 2.84
CA SER A 6 13.66 -12.43 3.62
C SER A 6 14.13 -12.43 5.08
N GLU A 7 15.40 -12.06 5.31
CA GLU A 7 15.94 -11.88 6.66
C GLU A 7 15.27 -10.70 7.39
N HIS A 8 15.13 -9.55 6.71
CA HIS A 8 14.42 -8.40 7.28
C HIS A 8 12.95 -8.69 7.59
N ILE A 9 12.24 -9.41 6.71
CA ILE A 9 10.86 -9.84 6.96
C ILE A 9 10.80 -10.75 8.20
N SER A 10 11.68 -11.74 8.29
CA SER A 10 11.73 -12.64 9.44
C SER A 10 12.00 -11.89 10.76
N ASN A 11 12.85 -10.86 10.72
CA ASN A 11 13.17 -10.05 11.90
C ASN A 11 12.01 -9.15 12.32
N VAL A 12 11.25 -8.58 11.38
CA VAL A 12 10.05 -7.79 11.68
C VAL A 12 9.03 -8.61 12.49
N PHE A 13 8.84 -9.88 12.14
CA PHE A 13 7.93 -10.77 12.88
C PHE A 13 8.53 -11.27 14.19
N SER A 14 9.83 -11.61 14.24
CA SER A 14 10.46 -12.09 15.46
C SER A 14 10.55 -11.02 16.54
N GLU A 15 10.74 -9.76 16.14
CA GLU A 15 10.75 -8.59 17.03
C GLU A 15 9.33 -8.08 17.35
N ARG A 16 8.29 -8.75 16.84
CA ARG A 16 6.87 -8.44 17.08
C ARG A 16 6.47 -7.00 16.69
N GLU A 17 7.15 -6.42 15.71
CA GLU A 17 6.73 -5.14 15.13
C GLU A 17 5.42 -5.28 14.36
N LEU A 18 5.25 -6.41 13.68
CA LEU A 18 4.03 -6.77 12.96
C LEU A 18 3.62 -8.19 13.29
N GLU A 19 2.33 -8.45 13.18
CA GLU A 19 1.76 -9.79 13.30
C GLU A 19 1.63 -10.39 11.89
N GLU A 20 2.20 -11.57 11.68
CA GLU A 20 2.26 -12.23 10.36
C GLU A 20 0.86 -12.53 9.80
N THR A 21 -0.09 -12.93 10.65
CA THR A 21 -1.47 -13.28 10.30
C THR A 21 -2.31 -12.11 9.80
N SER A 22 -2.00 -10.87 10.18
CA SER A 22 -2.68 -9.66 9.69
C SER A 22 -1.97 -8.99 8.51
N THR A 23 -0.70 -9.30 8.29
CA THR A 23 0.15 -8.60 7.29
C THR A 23 0.57 -9.48 6.11
N VAL A 24 0.40 -10.80 6.20
CA VAL A 24 0.72 -11.77 5.15
C VAL A 24 -0.52 -12.55 4.74
N ARG A 25 -0.72 -12.67 3.42
CA ARG A 25 -1.70 -13.60 2.83
C ARG A 25 -1.01 -14.58 1.91
N ASN A 26 -1.31 -15.85 2.08
CA ASN A 26 -0.85 -16.90 1.16
C ASN A 26 -1.88 -17.08 0.04
N PHE A 27 -1.47 -16.80 -1.19
CA PHE A 27 -2.28 -17.03 -2.38
C PHE A 27 -1.69 -18.19 -3.18
N ARG A 28 -2.56 -19.13 -3.52
CA ARG A 28 -2.22 -20.21 -4.42
C ARG A 28 -2.43 -19.74 -5.86
N THR A 29 -1.34 -19.53 -6.60
CA THR A 29 -1.43 -19.17 -8.01
C THR A 29 -0.95 -20.33 -8.87
N VAL A 30 -1.78 -20.75 -9.81
CA VAL A 30 -1.39 -21.72 -10.84
C VAL A 30 -0.67 -20.95 -11.94
N ALA A 31 0.63 -21.19 -12.08
CA ALA A 31 1.40 -20.62 -13.17
C ALA A 31 0.97 -21.22 -14.52
N THR A 32 1.22 -20.49 -15.60
CA THR A 32 0.86 -20.87 -16.98
C THR A 32 1.44 -22.21 -17.44
N ASN A 33 2.43 -22.76 -16.72
CA ASN A 33 3.03 -24.07 -16.94
C ASN A 33 2.35 -25.21 -16.15
N GLY A 34 1.19 -24.95 -15.52
CA GLY A 34 0.45 -25.92 -14.72
C GLY A 34 1.02 -26.17 -13.33
N LYS A 35 2.13 -25.53 -12.95
CA LYS A 35 2.71 -25.65 -11.61
C LYS A 35 2.03 -24.68 -10.66
N THR A 36 1.68 -25.20 -9.49
CA THR A 36 1.09 -24.40 -8.42
C THR A 36 2.21 -23.87 -7.53
N TYR A 37 2.21 -22.57 -7.28
CA TYR A 37 3.13 -21.94 -6.33
C TYR A 37 2.32 -21.24 -5.24
N ASP A 38 2.72 -21.46 -4.00
CA ASP A 38 2.25 -20.68 -2.87
C ASP A 38 3.05 -19.37 -2.86
N LEU A 39 2.35 -18.26 -3.11
CA LEU A 39 2.92 -16.91 -3.14
C LEU A 39 2.48 -16.17 -1.89
N LEU A 40 3.46 -15.60 -1.18
CA LEU A 40 3.21 -14.73 -0.04
C LEU A 40 3.02 -13.30 -0.53
N TYR A 41 1.86 -12.72 -0.20
CA TYR A 41 1.54 -11.33 -0.44
C TYR A 41 1.60 -10.56 0.88
N TYR A 42 2.35 -9.46 0.86
CA TYR A 42 2.55 -8.60 2.02
C TYR A 42 1.71 -7.33 1.86
N ASN A 43 1.06 -6.91 2.94
CA ASN A 43 0.30 -5.67 2.96
C ASN A 43 1.24 -4.44 3.00
N LEU A 44 0.64 -3.23 2.97
CA LEU A 44 1.41 -1.99 2.97
C LEU A 44 2.29 -1.85 4.22
N ASP A 45 1.79 -2.24 5.39
CA ASP A 45 2.53 -2.14 6.66
C ASP A 45 3.81 -2.98 6.65
N ALA A 46 3.74 -4.22 6.14
CA ALA A 46 4.91 -5.08 5.97
C ALA A 46 5.94 -4.49 5.00
N ILE A 47 5.50 -3.89 3.89
CA ILE A 47 6.39 -3.23 2.92
C ILE A 47 7.09 -2.02 3.57
N ILE A 48 6.36 -1.23 4.37
CA ILE A 48 6.89 -0.06 5.06
C ILE A 48 7.90 -0.46 6.14
N ALA A 49 7.58 -1.44 7.00
CA ALA A 49 8.43 -1.91 8.08
C ALA A 49 9.79 -2.42 7.57
N VAL A 50 9.76 -3.28 6.54
CA VAL A 50 10.98 -3.76 5.87
C VAL A 50 11.74 -2.58 5.26
N GLY A 51 11.01 -1.65 4.63
CA GLY A 51 11.56 -0.43 4.06
C GLY A 51 12.36 0.40 5.06
N TYR A 52 11.93 0.54 6.31
CA TYR A 52 12.65 1.28 7.35
C TYR A 52 13.88 0.55 7.91
N ARG A 53 13.82 -0.78 8.04
CA ARG A 53 14.93 -1.59 8.57
C ARG A 53 16.10 -1.76 7.60
N LEU A 54 15.89 -1.51 6.32
CA LEU A 54 16.94 -1.57 5.32
C LEU A 54 17.84 -0.32 5.36
N ASN A 55 19.08 -0.49 5.82
CA ASN A 55 20.08 0.58 5.86
C ASN A 55 20.99 0.57 4.62
N SER A 56 20.44 0.88 3.44
CA SER A 56 21.21 0.99 2.20
C SER A 56 20.75 2.14 1.32
N ALA A 57 21.64 2.65 0.45
CA ALA A 57 21.29 3.68 -0.52
C ALA A 57 20.13 3.25 -1.45
N ARG A 58 20.06 1.97 -1.79
CA ARG A 58 18.95 1.40 -2.59
C ARG A 58 17.64 1.42 -1.82
N ALA A 59 17.67 1.12 -0.53
CA ALA A 59 16.49 1.19 0.32
C ALA A 59 16.01 2.62 0.55
N THR A 60 16.93 3.58 0.69
CA THR A 60 16.57 5.00 0.72
C THR A 60 15.84 5.42 -0.55
N LYS A 61 16.34 5.05 -1.73
CA LYS A 61 15.65 5.32 -3.01
C LYS A 61 14.28 4.66 -3.09
N PHE A 62 14.16 3.42 -2.63
CA PHE A 62 12.88 2.71 -2.55
C PHE A 62 11.88 3.44 -1.63
N ARG A 63 12.31 3.87 -0.43
CA ARG A 63 11.47 4.64 0.50
C ARG A 63 10.98 5.95 -0.12
N ILE A 64 11.86 6.70 -0.79
CA ILE A 64 11.48 7.95 -1.48
C ILE A 64 10.42 7.65 -2.55
N TRP A 65 10.65 6.65 -3.39
CA TRP A 65 9.71 6.26 -4.44
C TRP A 65 8.36 5.82 -3.85
N ALA A 66 8.36 4.88 -2.91
CA ALA A 66 7.15 4.34 -2.29
C ALA A 66 6.33 5.43 -1.59
N THR A 67 7.00 6.37 -0.91
CA THR A 67 6.34 7.50 -0.26
C THR A 67 5.68 8.43 -1.28
N ASN A 68 6.36 8.74 -2.39
CA ASN A 68 5.80 9.59 -3.44
C ASN A 68 4.61 8.90 -4.12
N THR A 69 4.74 7.62 -4.45
CA THR A 69 3.65 6.82 -5.03
C THR A 69 2.45 6.77 -4.11
N LEU A 70 2.63 6.50 -2.82
CA LEU A 70 1.53 6.47 -1.85
C LEU A 70 0.85 7.85 -1.73
N LYS A 71 1.63 8.93 -1.67
CA LYS A 71 1.10 10.31 -1.67
C LYS A 71 0.26 10.60 -2.91
N GLU A 72 0.75 10.23 -4.10
CA GLU A 72 -0.01 10.40 -5.35
C GLU A 72 -1.34 9.64 -5.34
N TYR A 73 -1.34 8.40 -4.85
CA TYR A 73 -2.58 7.62 -4.76
C TYR A 73 -3.58 8.20 -3.76
N ILE A 74 -3.10 8.72 -2.62
CA ILE A 74 -3.97 9.37 -1.62
C ILE A 74 -4.58 10.66 -2.21
N ILE A 75 -3.77 11.50 -2.86
CA ILE A 75 -4.24 12.75 -3.47
C ILE A 75 -5.24 12.45 -4.58
N LYS A 76 -4.90 11.57 -5.53
CA LYS A 76 -5.81 11.19 -6.62
C LYS A 76 -7.09 10.52 -6.11
N GLY A 77 -6.97 9.70 -5.07
CA GLY A 77 -8.13 9.08 -4.41
C GLY A 77 -9.05 10.12 -3.78
N PHE A 78 -8.48 11.12 -3.11
CA PHE A 78 -9.22 12.23 -2.51
C PHE A 78 -9.91 13.10 -3.58
N ASP A 79 -9.19 13.47 -4.64
CA ASP A 79 -9.74 14.26 -5.74
C ASP A 79 -10.91 13.54 -6.43
N LEU A 80 -10.78 12.22 -6.65
CA LEU A 80 -11.85 11.40 -7.23
C LEU A 80 -13.06 11.30 -6.30
N GLU A 81 -12.85 11.13 -4.99
CA GLU A 81 -13.91 11.10 -3.98
C GLU A 81 -14.67 12.43 -3.94
N GLU A 82 -13.98 13.58 -3.99
CA GLU A 82 -14.62 14.90 -4.05
C GLU A 82 -15.44 15.09 -5.34
N GLU A 83 -14.91 14.68 -6.50
CA GLU A 83 -15.64 14.75 -7.77
C GLU A 83 -16.92 13.89 -7.73
N LEU A 84 -16.81 12.67 -7.21
CA LEU A 84 -17.95 11.75 -7.07
C LEU A 84 -18.98 12.29 -6.07
N LEU A 85 -18.54 12.85 -4.94
CA LEU A 85 -19.43 13.46 -3.96
C LEU A 85 -20.13 14.71 -4.53
N GLY A 86 -19.43 15.51 -5.32
CA GLY A 86 -20.00 16.63 -6.06
C GLY A 86 -21.11 16.19 -7.01
N LYS A 87 -20.83 15.22 -7.89
CA LYS A 87 -21.82 14.65 -8.82
C LYS A 87 -23.00 14.01 -8.09
N SER A 88 -22.76 13.32 -6.97
CA SER A 88 -23.83 12.72 -6.17
C SER A 88 -24.77 13.77 -5.57
N LYS A 89 -24.27 14.95 -5.16
CA LYS A 89 -25.10 16.04 -4.63
C LYS A 89 -25.93 16.70 -5.73
N GLU A 90 -25.36 16.89 -6.92
CA GLU A 90 -26.09 17.38 -8.10
C GLU A 90 -27.22 16.42 -8.49
N LEU A 91 -26.95 15.11 -8.54
CA LEU A 91 -27.94 14.08 -8.87
C LEU A 91 -29.05 13.95 -7.81
N ALA A 92 -28.75 14.24 -6.55
CA ALA A 92 -29.72 14.21 -5.45
C ALA A 92 -30.60 15.48 -5.36
N GLY A 93 -30.39 16.47 -6.24
CA GLY A 93 -31.16 17.72 -6.23
C GLY A 93 -30.93 18.59 -4.99
N ILE A 94 -29.88 18.31 -4.21
CA ILE A 94 -29.47 19.15 -3.09
C ILE A 94 -28.77 20.37 -3.71
N PRO A 95 -29.22 21.61 -3.46
CA PRO A 95 -28.58 22.78 -4.04
C PRO A 95 -27.10 22.78 -3.65
N LEU A 96 -26.19 22.78 -4.62
CA LEU A 96 -24.82 23.18 -4.35
C LEU A 96 -24.92 24.61 -3.83
N ALA A 97 -24.63 24.80 -2.54
CA ALA A 97 -24.59 26.12 -1.96
C ALA A 97 -23.61 26.98 -2.79
N SER A 98 -24.16 27.88 -3.58
CA SER A 98 -23.40 28.84 -4.36
C SER A 98 -22.74 29.81 -3.38
N GLY A 99 -21.46 29.53 -3.09
CA GLY A 99 -20.37 30.41 -2.66
C GLY A 99 -20.64 31.52 -1.64
N LYS A 100 -19.77 31.60 -0.62
CA LYS A 100 -18.83 32.74 -0.41
C LYS A 100 -18.18 32.68 0.98
N ALA A 101 -16.86 32.70 1.00
CA ALA A 101 -16.03 33.45 1.94
C ALA A 101 -14.76 33.79 1.13
N ALA A 102 -14.70 35.01 0.58
CA ALA A 102 -14.04 36.17 1.16
C ALA A 102 -12.52 36.03 1.11
#